data_AF-A0A388SP66-F1
#
_entry.id   AF-A0A388SP66-F1
#
_cell.length_a   1.000
_cell.length_b   1.000
_cell.length_c   1.000
_cell.angle_alpha   90.00
_cell.angle_beta   90.00
_cell.angle_gamma   90.00
#
_symmetry.space_group_name_H-M   'P 1'
#
loop_
_entity.id
_entity.type
_entity.pdbx_description
1 polymer ?
#
loop_
_entity_poly.entity_id
_entity_poly.type
_entity_poly.pdbx_seq_one_letter_code
_entity_poly.pdbx_strand_id
1 'polypeptide(L)' 'MENMIGELFQPMHLLVVGIVALFVFGPDKLPQLGRTLGKAVRELRGAMNEPDEVTKDSTK' A
#
# COMPACT_ATOMS: atom_id res chain seq x y z
N MET A 1 -21.11 9.85 -21.57
CA MET A 1 -19.70 9.72 -21.16
C MET A 1 -19.57 8.92 -19.86
N GLU A 2 -20.68 8.56 -19.21
CA GLU A 2 -20.73 7.76 -17.98
C GLU A 2 -20.10 6.35 -18.06
N ASN A 3 -19.94 5.76 -19.24
CA ASN A 3 -19.42 4.38 -19.36
C ASN A 3 -17.88 4.29 -19.43
N MET A 4 -17.17 5.42 -19.58
CA MET A 4 -15.71 5.41 -19.78
C MET A 4 -14.93 4.92 -18.54
N ILE A 5 -15.47 5.18 -17.34
CA ILE A 5 -14.88 4.71 -16.08
C ILE A 5 -15.27 3.24 -15.83
N GLY A 6 -16.50 2.86 -16.19
CA GLY A 6 -16.98 1.47 -16.06
C GLY A 6 -16.21 0.48 -16.94
N GLU A 7 -15.74 0.90 -18.12
CA GLU A 7 -14.90 0.07 -18.98
C GLU A 7 -13.46 -0.07 -18.44
N LEU A 8 -12.89 0.97 -17.83
CA LEU A 8 -11.55 0.94 -17.24
C LEU A 8 -11.48 0.03 -16.00
N PHE A 9 -12.54 0.01 -15.18
CA PHE A 9 -12.64 -0.82 -13.98
C PHE A 9 -13.25 -2.20 -14.25
N GLN A 10 -13.36 -2.62 -15.52
CA GLN A 10 -13.76 -3.99 -15.81
C GLN A 10 -12.80 -4.97 -15.11
N PRO A 11 -13.32 -5.89 -14.27
CA PRO A 11 -12.49 -6.85 -13.54
C PRO A 11 -11.53 -7.62 -14.44
N MET A 12 -11.94 -7.85 -15.69
CA MET A 12 -11.14 -8.50 -16.72
C MET A 12 -9.89 -7.70 -17.11
N HIS A 13 -9.98 -6.37 -17.27
CA HIS A 13 -8.83 -5.54 -17.61
C HIS A 13 -7.82 -5.46 -16.46
N LEU A 14 -8.31 -5.30 -15.22
CA LEU A 14 -7.46 -5.35 -14.02
C LEU A 14 -6.79 -6.72 -13.85
N LEU A 15 -7.48 -7.81 -14.18
CA LEU A 15 -6.90 -9.16 -14.16
C LEU A 15 -5.74 -9.27 -15.16
N VAL A 16 -5.92 -8.79 -16.39
CA VAL A 16 -4.87 -8.83 -17.43
C VAL A 16 -3.67 -7.97 -17.04
N VAL A 17 -3.90 -6.73 -16.59
CA VAL A 17 -2.82 -5.85 -16.11
C VAL A 17 -2.16 -6.46 -14.87
N GLY A 18 -2.93 -7.06 -13.98
CA GLY A 18 -2.45 -7.83 -12.84
C GLY A 18 -1.50 -8.91 -13.30
N ILE A 19 -1.91 -9.81 -14.20
CA ILE A 19 -1.07 -10.91 -14.71
C ILE A 19 0.22 -10.38 -15.33
N VAL A 20 0.16 -9.32 -16.14
CA VAL A 20 1.37 -8.70 -16.73
C VAL A 20 2.29 -8.13 -15.65
N ALA A 21 1.73 -7.41 -14.68
CA ALA A 21 2.48 -6.89 -13.54
C ALA A 21 3.08 -8.03 -12.69
N LEU A 22 2.35 -9.14 -12.50
CA LEU A 22 2.86 -10.35 -11.86
C LEU A 22 3.98 -11.01 -12.67
N PHE A 23 3.96 -10.94 -14.00
CA PHE A 23 5.06 -11.44 -14.83
C PHE A 23 6.32 -10.57 -14.72
N VAL A 24 6.16 -9.25 -14.66
CA VAL A 24 7.27 -8.29 -14.56
C VAL A 24 7.84 -8.25 -13.13
N PHE A 25 6.98 -8.13 -12.12
CA PHE A 25 7.39 -8.01 -10.72
C PHE A 25 7.49 -9.36 -10.00
N GLY A 26 6.75 -10.38 -10.43
CA GLY A 26 6.64 -11.67 -9.75
C GLY A 26 5.45 -11.73 -8.77
N PRO A 27 4.69 -12.85 -8.72
CA PRO A 27 3.60 -13.04 -7.74
C PRO A 27 4.08 -12.93 -6.29
N ASP A 28 5.34 -13.28 -6.02
CA ASP A 28 5.94 -13.25 -4.68
C ASP A 28 6.33 -11.84 -4.23
N LYS A 29 6.56 -10.92 -5.17
CA LYS A 29 6.97 -9.54 -4.84
C LYS A 29 5.80 -8.66 -4.46
N LEU A 30 4.60 -8.87 -5.03
CA LEU A 30 3.40 -8.14 -4.64
C LEU A 30 3.06 -8.25 -3.14
N PRO A 31 3.00 -9.44 -2.51
CA PRO A 31 2.76 -9.55 -1.08
C PRO A 31 3.94 -9.05 -0.24
N GLN A 32 5.17 -9.13 -0.76
CA GLN A 32 6.37 -8.63 -0.08
C GLN A 32 6.37 -7.09 0.01
N LEU A 33 6.01 -6.41 -1.08
CA LEU A 33 5.76 -4.96 -1.14
C LEU A 33 4.59 -4.57 -0.23
N GLY A 34 3.47 -5.29 -0.29
CA GLY A 34 2.30 -5.03 0.56
C GLY A 34 2.59 -5.17 2.06
N ARG A 35 3.39 -6.17 2.47
CA ARG A 35 3.86 -6.32 3.86
C ARG A 35 4.76 -5.17 4.30
N THR A 36 5.64 -4.70 3.43
CA THR A 36 6.56 -3.60 3.74
C THR A 36 5.82 -2.27 3.87
N LEU A 37 4.94 -1.96 2.90
CA LEU A 37 4.07 -0.79 2.95
C LEU A 37 3.09 -0.87 4.13
N GLY A 38 2.54 -2.05 4.42
CA GLY A 38 1.64 -2.24 5.56
C GLY A 38 2.32 -1.97 6.90
N LYS A 39 3.58 -2.39 7.06
CA LYS A 39 4.40 -2.03 8.23
C LYS A 39 4.66 -0.52 8.29
N ALA A 40 5.07 0.09 7.19
CA ALA A 40 5.31 1.53 7.13
C ALA A 40 4.04 2.35 7.45
N VAL A 41 2.89 1.95 6.92
CA VAL A 41 1.59 2.58 7.21
C VAL A 41 1.17 2.35 8.67
N ARG A 42 1.48 1.19 9.25
CA ARG A 42 1.21 0.89 10.67
C ARG A 42 2.05 1.79 11.59
N GLU A 43 3.34 1.95 11.30
CA GLU A 43 4.24 2.82 12.04
C GLU A 43 3.85 4.30 11.86
N LEU A 44 3.54 4.72 10.64
CA LEU A 44 3.02 6.07 10.37
C LEU A 44 1.72 6.33 11.13
N ARG A 45 0.78 5.38 11.12
CA ARG A 45 -0.45 5.50 11.91
C ARG A 45 -0.18 5.53 13.41
N GLY A 46 0.81 4.80 13.90
CA GLY A 46 1.23 4.84 15.31
C GLY A 46 1.74 6.23 15.69
N ALA A 47 2.73 6.73 14.95
CA ALA A 47 3.31 8.05 15.16
C ALA A 47 2.29 9.20 15.00
N MET A 48 1.30 9.05 14.12
CA MET A 48 0.22 10.03 13.95
C MET A 48 -0.86 9.98 15.06
N ASN A 49 -0.97 8.87 15.80
CA ASN A 49 -1.95 8.71 16.88
C ASN A 49 -1.33 8.82 18.28
N GLU A 50 -0.01 8.87 18.41
CA GLU A 50 0.67 9.28 19.64
C GLU A 50 0.65 10.82 19.72
N PRO A 51 -0.10 11.41 20.67
CA PRO A 51 -0.04 12.84 20.90
C PRO A 51 1.27 13.14 21.64
N ASP A 52 2.27 13.62 20.90
CA ASP A 52 3.46 14.35 21.39
C ASP A 52 3.89 14.06 22.84
N GLU A 53 4.29 12.83 23.15
CA GLU A 53 5.01 12.53 24.39
C GLU A 53 6.32 11.78 24.13
N VAL A 54 7.07 12.25 23.13
CA VAL A 54 8.47 11.85 22.89
C VAL A 54 9.41 12.99 23.32
N THR A 55 9.35 13.42 24.58
CA THR A 55 10.38 14.27 25.22
C THR A 55 10.59 13.94 26.71
N LYS A 56 10.59 12.66 27.09
CA LYS A 56 11.14 12.21 28.38
C LYS A 56 12.18 11.12 28.17
N ASP A 57 13.35 11.50 27.67
CA ASP A 57 14.61 10.87 28.06
C ASP A 57 15.79 11.60 27.41
N SER A 58 16.24 12.68 28.06
CA SER A 58 17.63 13.16 28.05
C SER A 58 17.70 14.46 28.84
N THR A 59 18.00 14.35 30.14
CA THR A 59 18.89 15.24 30.93
C THR A 59 18.56 14.98 32.41
N LYS A 60 19.26 13.99 32.97
CA LYS A 60 19.67 14.03 34.37
C LYS A 60 21.02 14.75 34.43
#